data_AF-A0AAD1TAS4-F1
#
_entry.id   AF-A0AAD1TAS4-F1
#
_cell.length_a   1.000
_cell.length_b   1.000
_cell.length_c   1.000
_cell.angle_alpha   90.00
_cell.angle_beta   90.00
_cell.angle_gamma   90.00
#
_symmetry.space_group_name_H-M   'P 1'
#
loop_
_entity.id
_entity.type
_entity.pdbx_description
1 polymer ?
#
loop_
_entity_poly.entity_id
_entity_poly.type
_entity_poly.pdbx_seq_one_letter_code
_entity_poly.pdbx_strand_id
1 'polypeptide(L)'
;MSNNAKKSKELSEPGWRIEQKYSNKVLIGNWQEERRKFQRSSKSHNSCYGIDFVYFPGNPSGPILRRSIMKRMEGLPKQHLITHHGEPNNRNLVSVYDDHYIRHGNSALPPLRTFNGTHLAWVPECSDYPTVEPPTNYGLKEEKERKWRESSSNDIRSLYSASYKKPPPAAYAIPRYGVAPCILSSNMHHSNNLNKSLDFRYCRHLQVPDHPVQSIGSSLGNESPCLHQKSLPFVC
;
A
#
# COMPACT_ATOMS: atom_id res chain seq x y z
N MET A 1 -54.71 -20.05 -31.28
CA MET A 1 -54.77 -21.07 -32.34
C MET A 1 -54.02 -22.31 -31.85
N SER A 2 -54.73 -23.34 -31.43
CA SER A 2 -54.16 -24.68 -31.27
C SER A 2 -55.30 -25.67 -31.45
N ASN A 3 -55.27 -26.34 -32.61
CA ASN A 3 -56.34 -27.22 -33.09
C ASN A 3 -56.25 -28.54 -32.32
N ASN A 4 -57.26 -28.82 -31.49
CA ASN A 4 -57.38 -30.10 -30.81
C ASN A 4 -57.70 -31.18 -31.86
N ALA A 5 -56.67 -31.91 -32.27
CA ALA A 5 -56.79 -33.09 -33.10
C ALA A 5 -57.68 -34.11 -32.39
N LYS A 6 -58.95 -34.23 -32.83
CA LYS A 6 -59.81 -35.35 -32.49
C LYS A 6 -59.17 -36.61 -33.09
N LYS A 7 -58.48 -37.36 -32.23
CA LYS A 7 -57.74 -38.58 -32.58
C LYS A 7 -58.74 -39.64 -33.03
N SER A 8 -58.79 -39.88 -34.33
CA SER A 8 -59.54 -40.97 -34.96
C SER A 8 -58.96 -42.32 -34.51
N LYS A 9 -59.67 -42.98 -33.59
CA LYS A 9 -59.45 -44.39 -33.21
C LYS A 9 -60.78 -45.17 -33.20
N GLU A 10 -61.69 -44.83 -34.10
CA GLU A 10 -63.06 -45.39 -34.10
C GLU A 10 -63.30 -46.48 -35.16
N LEU A 11 -62.30 -46.88 -35.94
CA LEU A 11 -62.52 -47.76 -37.12
C LEU A 11 -61.86 -49.14 -37.08
N SER A 12 -61.28 -49.59 -35.95
CA SER A 12 -60.58 -50.89 -35.90
C SER A 12 -61.02 -51.85 -34.79
N GLU A 13 -61.96 -51.46 -33.92
CA GLU A 13 -62.48 -52.37 -32.89
C GLU A 13 -63.96 -52.66 -33.13
N PRO A 14 -64.39 -53.94 -33.05
CA PRO A 14 -65.79 -54.27 -33.20
C PRO A 14 -66.59 -53.60 -32.07
N GLY A 15 -67.76 -53.02 -32.40
CA GLY A 15 -68.49 -52.08 -31.53
C GLY A 15 -68.85 -52.56 -30.13
N TRP A 16 -68.73 -53.86 -29.83
CA TRP A 16 -68.91 -54.44 -28.50
C TRP A 16 -67.70 -54.28 -27.56
N ARG A 17 -66.54 -53.79 -28.07
CA ARG A 17 -65.33 -53.52 -27.27
C ARG A 17 -65.09 -52.04 -26.95
N ILE A 18 -65.89 -51.14 -27.52
CA ILE A 18 -65.70 -49.69 -27.35
C ILE A 18 -66.38 -49.25 -26.05
N GLU A 19 -65.58 -48.92 -25.04
CA GLU A 19 -66.10 -48.35 -23.79
C GLU A 19 -66.78 -46.99 -24.05
N GLN A 20 -68.00 -46.83 -23.54
CA GLN A 20 -68.74 -45.57 -23.63
C GLN A 20 -68.03 -44.50 -22.80
N LYS A 21 -67.65 -43.39 -23.45
CA LYS A 21 -67.02 -42.24 -22.77
C LYS A 21 -68.09 -41.30 -22.23
N TYR A 22 -68.10 -41.12 -20.92
CA TYR A 22 -69.03 -40.25 -20.21
C TYR A 22 -68.34 -38.94 -19.79
N SER A 23 -69.13 -37.91 -19.47
CA SER A 23 -68.61 -36.66 -18.90
C SER A 23 -68.08 -36.88 -17.47
N ASN A 24 -67.08 -36.11 -17.02
CA ASN A 24 -66.48 -36.15 -15.66
C ASN A 24 -67.47 -35.83 -14.51
N LYS A 25 -68.76 -35.69 -14.80
CA LYS A 25 -69.86 -35.58 -13.82
C LYS A 25 -70.52 -36.93 -13.55
N VAL A 26 -70.35 -37.92 -14.42
CA VAL A 26 -70.95 -39.25 -14.33
C VAL A 26 -70.01 -40.15 -13.52
N LEU A 27 -70.55 -40.84 -12.51
CA LEU A 27 -69.81 -41.70 -11.58
C LEU A 27 -69.45 -43.06 -12.18
N ILE A 28 -68.77 -43.07 -13.34
CA ILE A 28 -68.43 -44.28 -14.09
C ILE A 28 -66.96 -44.24 -14.48
N GLY A 29 -66.31 -45.41 -14.44
CA GLY A 29 -64.90 -45.56 -14.79
C GLY A 29 -63.99 -44.75 -13.87
N ASN A 30 -62.99 -44.09 -14.47
CA ASN A 30 -61.95 -43.38 -13.74
C ASN A 30 -62.36 -41.97 -13.23
N TRP A 31 -63.65 -41.81 -12.90
CA TRP A 31 -64.30 -40.54 -12.57
C TRP A 31 -63.52 -39.70 -11.54
N GLN A 32 -63.01 -40.33 -10.48
CA GLN A 32 -62.30 -39.63 -9.40
C GLN A 32 -60.94 -39.08 -9.86
N GLU A 33 -60.19 -39.84 -10.67
CA GLU A 33 -58.88 -39.38 -11.16
C GLU A 33 -59.04 -38.27 -12.19
N GLU A 34 -60.08 -38.32 -13.03
CA GLU A 34 -60.35 -37.28 -14.02
C GLU A 34 -60.68 -35.93 -13.39
N ARG A 35 -61.26 -35.91 -12.20
CA ARG A 35 -61.49 -34.68 -11.41
C ARG A 35 -60.28 -34.24 -10.60
N ARG A 36 -59.40 -35.18 -10.22
CA ARG A 36 -58.14 -34.90 -9.50
C ARG A 36 -57.02 -34.37 -10.40
N LYS A 37 -57.23 -34.27 -11.72
CA LYS A 37 -56.28 -33.65 -12.65
C LYS A 37 -55.91 -32.25 -12.17
N PHE A 38 -54.65 -32.08 -11.80
CA PHE A 38 -54.12 -30.85 -11.22
C PHE A 38 -54.28 -29.69 -12.19
N GLN A 39 -55.10 -28.71 -11.80
CA GLN A 39 -55.15 -27.42 -12.50
C GLN A 39 -53.96 -26.59 -12.02
N ARG A 40 -52.98 -26.38 -12.90
CA ARG A 40 -51.86 -25.46 -12.65
C ARG A 40 -52.42 -24.06 -12.39
N SER A 41 -52.50 -23.68 -11.12
CA SER A 41 -52.74 -22.29 -10.71
C SER A 41 -51.55 -21.44 -11.18
N SER A 42 -51.78 -20.31 -11.83
CA SER A 42 -50.75 -19.40 -12.36
C SER A 42 -49.96 -18.65 -11.27
N LYS A 43 -50.03 -19.09 -10.01
CA LYS A 43 -49.33 -18.47 -8.88
C LYS A 43 -47.85 -18.81 -8.97
N SER A 44 -47.02 -17.78 -9.09
CA SER A 44 -45.57 -17.89 -8.97
C SER A 44 -45.20 -18.33 -7.55
N HIS A 45 -44.29 -19.29 -7.43
CA HIS A 45 -43.69 -19.61 -6.13
C HIS A 45 -42.69 -18.50 -5.81
N ASN A 46 -42.91 -17.81 -4.69
CA ASN A 46 -41.95 -16.83 -4.20
C ASN A 46 -40.99 -17.50 -3.22
N SER A 47 -39.73 -17.09 -3.21
CA SER A 47 -38.79 -17.49 -2.16
C SER A 47 -39.23 -16.91 -0.81
N CYS A 48 -38.81 -17.53 0.30
CA CYS A 48 -39.04 -16.96 1.64
C CYS A 48 -38.54 -15.51 1.71
N TYR A 49 -37.42 -15.20 1.05
CA TYR A 49 -36.88 -13.85 0.92
C TYR A 49 -37.87 -12.85 0.30
N GLY A 50 -38.62 -13.23 -0.74
CA GLY A 50 -39.62 -12.35 -1.36
C GLY A 50 -40.85 -12.10 -0.50
N ILE A 51 -41.08 -12.96 0.50
CA ILE A 51 -42.13 -12.79 1.52
C ILE A 51 -41.62 -11.89 2.66
N ASP A 52 -40.37 -12.08 3.07
CA ASP A 52 -39.76 -11.37 4.20
C ASP A 52 -39.37 -9.91 3.85
N PHE A 53 -38.91 -9.67 2.63
CA PHE A 53 -38.40 -8.37 2.19
C PHE A 53 -39.33 -7.71 1.17
N VAL A 54 -40.49 -7.26 1.66
CA VAL A 54 -41.47 -6.51 0.85
C VAL A 54 -41.27 -5.00 1.03
N TYR A 55 -41.24 -4.27 -0.09
CA TYR A 55 -41.27 -2.82 -0.07
C TYR A 55 -42.67 -2.34 0.31
N PHE A 56 -42.79 -1.63 1.44
CA PHE A 56 -44.03 -1.01 1.89
C PHE A 56 -44.06 0.48 1.49
N PRO A 57 -44.70 0.85 0.36
CA PRO A 57 -44.87 2.25 0.00
C PRO A 57 -45.76 2.93 1.04
N GLY A 58 -45.19 3.84 1.84
CA GLY A 58 -45.90 4.56 2.90
C GLY A 58 -45.40 4.30 4.32
N ASN A 59 -44.38 3.45 4.51
CA ASN A 59 -43.73 3.33 5.82
C ASN A 59 -43.05 4.67 6.20
N PRO A 60 -43.45 5.33 7.30
CA PRO A 60 -42.85 6.59 7.73
C PRO A 60 -41.37 6.43 8.10
N SER A 61 -40.92 5.23 8.47
CA SER A 61 -39.54 4.93 8.87
C SER A 61 -38.59 4.69 7.68
N GLY A 62 -38.69 5.50 6.63
CA GLY A 62 -37.73 5.48 5.54
C GLY A 62 -36.30 5.84 5.99
N PRO A 63 -35.26 5.44 5.23
CA PRO A 63 -33.86 5.77 5.54
C PRO A 63 -33.63 7.29 5.64
N ILE A 64 -34.41 8.10 4.92
CA ILE A 64 -34.36 9.56 4.96
C ILE A 64 -34.83 10.10 6.32
N LEU A 65 -35.98 9.63 6.81
CA LEU A 65 -36.49 10.04 8.13
C LEU A 65 -35.51 9.63 9.23
N ARG A 66 -35.00 8.40 9.20
CA ARG A 66 -33.99 7.91 10.16
C ARG A 66 -32.76 8.80 10.17
N ARG A 67 -32.22 9.15 8.99
CA ARG A 67 -31.07 10.06 8.88
C ARG A 67 -31.38 11.45 9.45
N SER A 68 -32.58 11.98 9.19
CA SER A 68 -33.00 13.28 9.72
C SER A 68 -33.13 13.29 11.25
N ILE A 69 -33.60 12.19 11.85
CA ILE A 69 -33.70 12.05 13.31
C ILE A 69 -32.30 11.92 13.91
N MET A 70 -31.42 11.10 13.33
CA MET A 70 -30.04 10.97 13.81
C MET A 70 -29.28 12.30 13.78
N LYS A 71 -29.44 13.10 12.72
CA LYS A 71 -28.85 14.45 12.65
C LYS A 71 -29.40 15.40 13.72
N ARG A 72 -30.70 15.31 14.05
CA ARG A 72 -31.30 16.12 15.13
C ARG A 72 -30.80 15.71 16.51
N MET A 73 -30.44 14.44 16.70
CA MET A 73 -29.91 13.89 17.94
C MET A 73 -28.38 14.03 18.08
N GLU A 74 -27.71 14.65 17.11
CA GLU A 74 -26.23 14.72 17.05
C GLU A 74 -25.62 15.64 18.14
N GLY A 75 -26.46 16.32 18.92
CA GLY A 75 -26.05 17.08 20.12
C GLY A 75 -25.25 18.34 19.81
N LEU A 76 -24.73 18.97 20.86
CA LEU A 76 -23.85 20.14 20.73
C LEU A 76 -22.42 19.67 20.41
N PRO A 77 -21.71 20.30 19.46
CA PRO A 77 -20.37 19.85 19.13
C PRO A 77 -19.40 20.13 20.28
N LYS A 78 -18.42 19.24 20.45
CA LYS A 78 -17.37 19.29 21.50
C LYS A 78 -16.77 20.69 21.69
N GLN A 79 -16.63 21.44 20.61
CA GLN A 79 -16.10 22.80 20.61
C GLN A 79 -16.79 23.67 21.67
N HIS A 80 -18.11 23.65 21.76
CA HIS A 80 -18.84 24.51 22.71
C HIS A 80 -18.81 24.01 24.16
N LEU A 81 -18.53 22.72 24.37
CA LEU A 81 -18.58 22.10 25.70
C LEU A 81 -17.22 22.10 26.41
N ILE A 82 -16.14 21.88 25.65
CA ILE A 82 -14.82 21.58 26.21
C ILE A 82 -13.79 22.65 25.85
N THR A 83 -13.98 23.41 24.76
CA THR A 83 -12.96 24.40 24.39
C THR A 83 -13.06 25.63 25.27
N HIS A 84 -11.91 26.04 25.78
CA HIS A 84 -11.76 27.26 26.54
C HIS A 84 -11.27 28.35 25.58
N HIS A 85 -11.89 29.53 25.59
CA HIS A 85 -11.46 30.71 24.80
C HIS A 85 -11.30 30.52 23.28
N GLY A 86 -11.93 29.51 22.68
CA GLY A 86 -11.83 29.26 21.24
C GLY A 86 -10.42 28.84 20.78
N GLU A 87 -9.62 28.29 21.69
CA GLU A 87 -8.26 27.86 21.37
C GLU A 87 -8.27 26.66 20.40
N PRO A 88 -7.36 26.66 19.41
CA PRO A 88 -7.28 25.54 18.50
C PRO A 88 -6.71 24.31 19.22
N ASN A 89 -7.19 23.12 18.85
CA ASN A 89 -6.80 21.85 19.50
C ASN A 89 -5.28 21.55 19.41
N ASN A 90 -4.59 22.16 18.46
CA ASN A 90 -3.15 22.04 18.24
C ASN A 90 -2.34 23.18 18.88
N ARG A 91 -2.90 23.96 19.80
CA ARG A 91 -2.18 25.07 20.44
C ARG A 91 -0.96 24.59 21.25
N ASN A 92 -1.07 23.44 21.93
CA ASN A 92 -0.05 22.94 22.86
C ASN A 92 0.56 21.63 22.34
N LEU A 93 1.29 21.70 21.22
CA LEU A 93 1.98 20.54 20.64
C LEU A 93 3.46 20.41 21.07
N VAL A 94 3.98 21.42 21.76
CA VAL A 94 5.35 21.46 22.28
C VAL A 94 5.32 21.15 23.77
N SER A 95 6.21 20.26 24.22
CA SER A 95 6.38 19.95 25.64
C SER A 95 7.37 20.92 26.28
N VAL A 96 7.25 21.16 27.59
CA VAL A 96 8.21 21.98 28.35
C VAL A 96 9.66 21.49 28.18
N TYR A 97 9.85 20.17 28.06
CA TYR A 97 11.17 19.58 27.82
C TYR A 97 11.76 20.00 26.47
N ASP A 98 10.97 19.88 25.40
CA ASP A 98 11.37 20.27 24.04
C ASP A 98 11.69 21.77 23.97
N ASP A 99 10.87 22.58 24.64
CA ASP A 99 11.05 24.03 24.69
C ASP A 99 12.35 24.45 25.40
N HIS A 100 12.61 23.88 26.58
CA HIS A 100 13.77 24.26 27.41
C HIS A 100 15.10 23.71 26.88
N TYR A 101 15.13 22.46 26.43
CA TYR A 101 16.38 21.76 26.13
C TYR A 101 16.74 21.71 24.64
N ILE A 102 15.75 21.71 23.75
CA ILE A 102 15.97 21.45 22.31
C ILE A 102 15.86 22.76 21.52
N ARG A 103 14.84 23.56 21.82
CA ARG A 103 14.57 24.82 21.12
C ARG A 103 15.32 26.02 21.70
N HIS A 104 15.92 25.86 22.88
CA HIS A 104 16.59 26.93 23.64
C HIS A 104 15.67 28.12 24.01
N GLY A 105 14.37 27.86 24.14
CA GLY A 105 13.36 28.79 24.65
C GLY A 105 12.97 29.94 23.72
N ASN A 106 11.75 30.46 23.91
CA ASN A 106 11.28 31.66 23.23
C ASN A 106 11.88 32.93 23.82
N SER A 107 12.40 33.80 22.96
CA SER A 107 12.87 35.16 23.34
C SER A 107 11.74 36.16 23.60
N ALA A 108 10.48 35.73 23.54
CA ALA A 108 9.29 36.60 23.61
C ALA A 108 8.83 36.92 25.03
N LEU A 109 9.57 36.52 26.07
CA LEU A 109 9.27 36.92 27.43
C LEU A 109 9.59 38.40 27.63
N PRO A 110 8.82 39.14 28.44
CA PRO A 110 9.19 40.49 28.81
C PRO A 110 10.58 40.49 29.45
N PRO A 111 11.43 41.48 29.13
CA PRO A 111 12.85 41.47 29.51
C PRO A 111 13.10 41.54 31.02
N LEU A 112 12.10 41.93 31.81
CA LEU A 112 12.19 42.04 33.26
C LEU A 112 11.05 41.27 33.94
N ARG A 113 11.44 40.30 34.77
CA ARG A 113 10.54 39.61 35.70
C ARG A 113 10.20 40.53 36.88
N THR A 114 8.97 40.45 37.37
CA THR A 114 8.47 41.20 38.54
C THR A 114 8.12 40.22 39.66
N PHE A 115 8.42 40.58 40.91
CA PHE A 115 8.03 39.74 42.05
C PHE A 115 6.54 39.94 42.34
N ASN A 116 5.76 38.88 42.22
CA ASN A 116 4.35 38.88 42.54
C ASN A 116 4.16 38.42 43.99
N GLY A 117 3.77 39.32 44.89
CA GLY A 117 3.58 39.02 46.31
C GLY A 117 2.45 38.03 46.60
N THR A 118 1.43 37.95 45.73
CA THR A 118 0.32 37.01 45.89
C THR A 118 0.74 35.58 45.59
N HIS A 119 1.55 35.40 44.55
CA HIS A 119 2.06 34.09 44.13
C HIS A 119 3.42 33.75 44.76
N LEU A 120 4.05 34.70 45.47
CA LEU A 120 5.39 34.60 46.05
C LEU A 120 6.46 34.14 45.04
N ALA A 121 6.29 34.53 43.78
CA ALA A 121 7.10 34.07 42.66
C ALA A 121 7.48 35.24 41.73
N TRP A 122 8.53 35.05 40.94
CA TRP A 122 8.90 35.99 39.89
C TRP A 122 8.10 35.68 38.63
N VAL A 123 7.21 36.59 38.24
CA VAL A 123 6.32 36.45 37.08
C VAL A 123 6.76 37.44 35.99
N PRO A 124 6.70 37.06 34.70
CA PRO A 124 6.28 35.74 34.21
C PRO A 124 7.37 34.68 34.29
N GLU A 125 6.97 33.44 34.57
CA GLU A 125 7.84 32.27 34.37
C GLU A 125 7.81 31.88 32.88
N CYS A 126 8.88 31.23 32.39
CA CYS A 126 8.89 30.71 31.01
C CYS A 126 7.70 29.77 30.74
N SER A 127 7.31 28.98 31.74
CA SER A 127 6.20 28.02 31.69
C SER A 127 4.83 28.68 31.49
N ASP A 128 4.66 29.94 31.89
CA ASP A 128 3.37 30.64 31.77
C ASP A 128 3.06 31.02 30.32
N TYR A 129 4.07 31.05 29.45
CA TYR A 129 3.98 31.47 28.05
C TYR A 129 4.42 30.31 27.14
N PRO A 130 3.57 29.27 27.01
CA PRO A 130 3.92 28.12 26.19
C PRO A 130 4.10 28.51 24.73
N THR A 131 5.10 27.90 24.12
CA THR A 131 5.44 28.08 22.71
C THR A 131 4.30 27.64 21.79
N VAL A 132 3.79 28.57 20.99
CA VAL A 132 2.70 28.33 20.01
C VAL A 132 3.25 27.89 18.64
N GLU A 133 4.52 27.54 18.57
CA GLU A 133 5.15 27.07 17.34
C GLU A 133 4.70 25.65 16.98
N PRO A 134 4.80 25.27 15.69
CA PRO A 134 4.62 23.88 15.30
C PRO A 134 5.60 22.96 16.05
N PRO A 135 5.19 21.71 16.34
CA PRO A 135 6.01 20.74 17.07
C PRO A 135 7.34 20.44 16.35
N THR A 136 8.34 20.00 17.11
CA THR A 136 9.67 19.74 16.55
C THR A 136 9.60 18.54 15.63
N ASN A 137 9.97 18.76 14.37
CA ASN A 137 10.00 17.68 13.40
C ASN A 137 11.37 17.00 13.40
N TYR A 138 11.45 15.84 14.07
CA TYR A 138 12.67 15.01 14.07
C TYR A 138 12.77 14.07 12.86
N GLY A 139 11.95 14.26 11.82
CA GLY A 139 11.93 13.34 10.68
C GLY A 139 11.01 12.13 10.86
N LEU A 140 10.37 11.98 12.04
CA LEU A 140 9.52 10.83 12.36
C LEU A 140 8.30 10.76 11.44
N LYS A 141 7.70 11.91 11.12
CA LYS A 141 6.55 11.98 10.22
C LYS A 141 6.94 11.49 8.84
N GLU A 142 8.05 11.98 8.30
CA GLU A 142 8.61 11.62 7.00
C GLU A 142 8.93 10.12 6.93
N GLU A 143 9.53 9.59 8.00
CA GLU A 143 9.86 8.17 8.08
C GLU A 143 8.60 7.29 8.10
N LYS A 144 7.60 7.66 8.90
CA LYS A 144 6.32 6.93 8.97
C LYS A 144 5.57 6.98 7.65
N GLU A 145 5.49 8.16 7.05
CA GLU A 145 4.86 8.31 5.74
C GLU A 145 5.60 7.50 4.66
N ARG A 146 6.94 7.49 4.66
CA ARG A 146 7.73 6.65 3.77
C ARG A 146 7.40 5.17 3.99
N LYS A 147 7.37 4.71 5.24
CA LYS A 147 7.02 3.33 5.59
C LYS A 147 5.60 2.96 5.16
N TRP A 148 4.61 3.84 5.32
CA TRP A 148 3.24 3.58 4.89
C TRP A 148 3.10 3.54 3.37
N ARG A 149 3.82 4.42 2.65
CA ARG A 149 3.91 4.36 1.18
C ARG A 149 4.52 3.03 0.72
N GLU A 150 5.62 2.60 1.34
CA GLU A 150 6.26 1.30 1.07
C GLU A 150 5.32 0.12 1.39
N SER A 151 4.62 0.16 2.52
CA SER A 151 3.68 -0.90 2.93
C SER A 151 2.43 -0.99 2.04
N SER A 152 2.05 0.10 1.37
CA SER A 152 0.93 0.13 0.43
C SER A 152 1.28 -0.48 -0.93
N SER A 153 2.57 -0.69 -1.21
CA SER A 153 3.00 -1.40 -2.42
C SER A 153 2.79 -2.91 -2.25
N ASN A 154 1.69 -3.42 -2.82
CA ASN A 154 1.38 -4.86 -2.88
C ASN A 154 2.26 -5.57 -3.91
N ASP A 155 3.58 -5.39 -3.85
CA ASP A 155 4.48 -6.11 -4.74
C ASP A 155 4.70 -7.52 -4.19
N ILE A 156 4.19 -8.52 -4.90
CA ILE A 156 4.31 -9.93 -4.52
C ILE A 156 5.74 -10.38 -4.84
N ARG A 157 6.68 -10.03 -3.96
CA ARG A 157 8.08 -10.45 -4.04
C ARG A 157 8.37 -11.54 -3.01
N SER A 158 9.16 -12.53 -3.39
CA SER A 158 9.70 -13.49 -2.43
C SER A 158 10.61 -12.76 -1.42
N LEU A 159 10.72 -13.29 -0.19
CA LEU A 159 11.62 -12.76 0.83
C LEU A 159 13.07 -12.65 0.32
N TYR A 160 13.49 -13.59 -0.54
CA TYR A 160 14.81 -13.55 -1.18
C TYR A 160 14.96 -12.35 -2.12
N SER A 161 13.99 -12.11 -3.01
CA SER A 161 14.02 -10.96 -3.92
C SER A 161 13.86 -9.62 -3.20
N ALA A 162 13.18 -9.59 -2.05
CA ALA A 162 13.02 -8.37 -1.25
C ALA A 162 14.27 -8.03 -0.41
N SER A 163 14.95 -9.05 0.12
CA SER A 163 16.14 -8.87 0.96
C SER A 163 17.42 -8.67 0.16
N TYR A 164 17.54 -9.30 -1.01
CA TYR A 164 18.71 -9.16 -1.86
C TYR A 164 18.68 -7.83 -2.64
N LYS A 165 19.47 -6.86 -2.17
CA LYS A 165 19.72 -5.62 -2.93
C LYS A 165 20.71 -5.93 -4.04
N LYS A 166 20.27 -5.86 -5.31
CA LYS A 166 21.18 -5.99 -6.45
C LYS A 166 22.26 -4.91 -6.34
N PRO A 167 23.56 -5.27 -6.26
CA PRO A 167 24.61 -4.29 -6.15
C PRO A 167 24.62 -3.37 -7.38
N PRO A 168 25.01 -2.10 -7.24
CA PRO A 168 25.14 -1.22 -8.40
C PRO A 168 26.15 -1.83 -9.38
N PRO A 169 26.03 -1.55 -10.70
CA PRO A 169 26.98 -2.04 -11.71
C PRO A 169 28.46 -1.83 -11.36
N ALA A 170 28.78 -0.73 -10.66
CA ALA A 170 30.13 -0.40 -10.19
C ALA A 170 30.67 -1.29 -9.05
N ALA A 171 29.80 -2.01 -8.34
CA ALA A 171 30.19 -2.94 -7.28
C ALA A 171 30.45 -4.36 -7.80
N TYR A 172 30.08 -4.67 -9.05
CA TYR A 172 30.64 -5.83 -9.72
C TYR A 172 32.14 -5.58 -9.90
N ALA A 173 32.95 -6.54 -9.44
CA ALA A 173 34.37 -6.34 -9.24
C ALA A 173 35.05 -5.80 -10.51
N ILE A 174 35.64 -4.60 -10.38
CA ILE A 174 36.84 -4.27 -11.15
C ILE A 174 37.86 -5.35 -10.78
N PRO A 175 38.54 -6.00 -11.74
CA PRO A 175 39.57 -6.99 -11.43
C PRO A 175 40.60 -6.33 -10.50
N ARG A 176 40.62 -6.77 -9.23
CA ARG A 176 41.62 -6.35 -8.26
C ARG A 176 42.84 -7.21 -8.49
N TYR A 177 43.89 -6.64 -9.07
CA TYR A 177 45.18 -7.30 -9.12
C TYR A 177 45.68 -7.49 -7.68
N GLY A 178 46.03 -8.72 -7.32
CA GLY A 178 46.61 -9.01 -6.02
C GLY A 178 47.93 -8.24 -5.88
N VAL A 179 47.96 -7.22 -5.04
CA VAL A 179 49.18 -6.51 -4.70
C VAL A 179 49.92 -7.35 -3.67
N ALA A 180 51.16 -7.73 -3.97
CA ALA A 180 52.00 -8.42 -3.00
C ALA A 180 52.15 -7.55 -1.74
N PRO A 181 52.06 -8.12 -0.52
CA PRO A 181 52.28 -7.37 0.70
C PRO A 181 53.69 -6.76 0.69
N CYS A 182 53.84 -5.58 1.30
CA CYS A 182 55.07 -4.79 1.24
C CYS A 182 56.33 -5.55 1.72
N ILE A 183 56.14 -6.52 2.63
CA ILE A 183 57.19 -7.43 3.12
C ILE A 183 57.79 -8.33 2.02
N LEU A 184 57.03 -8.61 0.96
CA LEU A 184 57.47 -9.38 -0.22
C LEU A 184 57.91 -8.45 -1.36
N SER A 185 57.92 -7.13 -1.14
CA SER A 185 58.41 -6.18 -2.14
C SER A 185 59.93 -6.28 -2.25
N SER A 186 60.42 -6.29 -3.48
CA SER A 186 61.85 -6.31 -3.76
C SER A 186 62.56 -5.09 -3.17
N ASN A 187 61.94 -3.91 -3.12
CA ASN A 187 62.56 -2.71 -2.55
C ASN A 187 62.78 -2.77 -1.02
N MET A 188 61.91 -3.43 -0.27
CA MET A 188 62.04 -3.50 1.19
C MET A 188 62.84 -4.71 1.69
N HIS A 189 63.24 -5.61 0.80
CA HIS A 189 64.01 -6.78 1.20
C HIS A 189 65.41 -6.39 1.68
N HIS A 190 65.79 -6.82 2.90
CA HIS A 190 67.05 -6.42 3.53
C HIS A 190 68.27 -6.71 2.64
N SER A 191 68.28 -7.83 1.91
CA SER A 191 69.37 -8.18 0.99
C SER A 191 69.58 -7.16 -0.14
N ASN A 192 68.53 -6.48 -0.59
CA ASN A 192 68.61 -5.49 -1.67
C ASN A 192 69.10 -4.12 -1.17
N ASN A 193 69.08 -3.88 0.14
CA ASN A 193 69.56 -2.66 0.79
C ASN A 193 70.98 -2.80 1.38
N LEU A 194 71.61 -3.98 1.25
CA LEU A 194 72.98 -4.22 1.68
C LEU A 194 73.96 -3.98 0.53
N ASN A 195 74.67 -2.85 0.57
CA ASN A 195 75.67 -2.47 -0.45
C ASN A 195 77.00 -3.27 -0.35
N LYS A 196 77.05 -4.32 0.47
CA LYS A 196 78.27 -5.07 0.82
C LYS A 196 78.47 -6.34 -0.01
N SER A 197 77.42 -6.88 -0.61
CA SER A 197 77.52 -8.05 -1.50
C SER A 197 77.79 -7.60 -2.94
N LEU A 198 78.98 -7.94 -3.47
CA LEU A 198 79.38 -7.65 -4.85
C LEU A 198 78.48 -8.33 -5.89
N ASP A 199 78.07 -9.56 -5.60
CA ASP A 199 77.39 -10.43 -6.57
C ASP A 199 75.96 -9.96 -6.95
N PHE A 200 75.37 -9.06 -6.16
CA PHE A 200 73.99 -8.60 -6.33
C PHE A 200 73.85 -7.11 -6.66
N ARG A 201 74.94 -6.37 -6.91
CA ARG A 201 74.89 -4.91 -7.13
C ARG A 201 74.04 -4.46 -8.32
N TYR A 202 73.73 -5.38 -9.24
CA TYR A 202 72.94 -5.11 -10.44
C TYR A 202 71.69 -6.00 -10.57
N CYS A 203 71.46 -6.91 -9.61
CA CYS A 203 70.35 -7.86 -9.64
C CYS A 203 69.51 -7.69 -8.37
N ARG A 204 68.30 -7.13 -8.51
CA ARG A 204 67.34 -7.08 -7.39
C ARG A 204 66.79 -8.48 -7.14
N HIS A 205 66.83 -8.95 -5.90
CA HIS A 205 66.15 -10.17 -5.52
C HIS A 205 64.63 -9.94 -5.56
N LEU A 206 63.93 -10.58 -6.50
CA LEU A 206 62.48 -10.51 -6.66
C LEU A 206 61.82 -11.69 -5.93
N GLN A 207 60.99 -11.41 -4.92
CA GLN A 207 60.20 -12.45 -4.27
C GLN A 207 58.85 -12.68 -4.96
N VAL A 208 58.38 -11.70 -5.75
CA VAL A 208 57.14 -11.77 -6.53
C VAL A 208 57.38 -11.07 -7.87
N PRO A 209 56.84 -11.56 -9.01
CA PRO A 209 56.94 -10.86 -10.29
C PRO A 209 56.27 -9.47 -10.23
N ASP A 210 57.01 -8.43 -10.63
CA ASP A 210 56.60 -7.01 -10.53
C ASP A 210 55.52 -6.56 -11.54
N HIS A 211 54.81 -7.48 -12.20
CA HIS A 211 53.89 -7.15 -13.29
C HIS A 211 52.65 -8.06 -13.23
N PRO A 212 51.42 -7.51 -13.23
CA PRO A 212 50.28 -8.34 -13.62
C PRO A 212 50.46 -8.69 -15.10
N VAL A 213 50.40 -9.99 -15.42
CA VAL A 213 50.24 -10.46 -16.80
C VAL A 213 49.04 -9.71 -17.38
N GLN A 214 49.28 -8.89 -18.42
CA GLN A 214 48.18 -8.28 -19.16
C GLN A 214 47.31 -9.43 -19.67
N SER A 215 46.10 -9.55 -19.12
CA SER A 215 45.10 -10.45 -19.67
C SER A 215 44.91 -10.03 -21.12
N ILE A 216 45.32 -10.89 -22.05
CA ILE A 216 45.06 -10.76 -23.48
C ILE A 216 43.58 -10.41 -23.63
N GLY A 217 43.34 -9.18 -24.10
CA GLY A 217 42.00 -8.63 -24.24
C GLY A 217 41.15 -9.58 -25.06
N SER A 218 40.01 -9.95 -24.50
CA SER A 218 38.89 -10.50 -25.24
C SER A 218 38.45 -9.40 -26.21
N SER A 219 38.91 -9.48 -27.46
CA SER A 219 38.39 -8.69 -28.56
C SER A 219 36.95 -9.15 -28.84
N LEU A 220 35.97 -8.49 -28.22
CA LEU A 220 34.62 -8.45 -28.76
C LEU A 220 34.29 -6.98 -28.99
N GLY A 221 34.12 -6.66 -30.28
CA GLY A 221 34.12 -5.32 -30.83
C GLY A 221 32.95 -4.48 -30.32
N ASN A 222 33.28 -3.23 -30.03
CA ASN A 222 32.33 -2.14 -30.02
C ASN A 222 32.61 -1.28 -31.24
N GLU A 223 31.83 -1.49 -32.30
CA GLU A 223 31.64 -0.47 -33.32
C GLU A 223 31.03 0.76 -32.65
N SER A 224 31.74 1.89 -32.72
CA SER A 224 31.21 3.21 -32.33
C SER A 224 30.89 3.99 -33.60
N PRO A 225 29.67 4.54 -33.76
CA PRO A 225 29.37 5.45 -34.86
C PRO A 225 29.93 6.85 -34.55
N CYS A 226 30.75 7.36 -35.46
CA CYS A 226 31.29 8.72 -35.45
C CYS A 226 30.18 9.75 -35.66
N LEU A 227 29.83 10.54 -34.62
CA LEU A 227 29.03 11.75 -34.77
C LEU A 227 29.95 12.95 -35.05
N HIS A 228 29.86 13.44 -36.28
CA HIS A 228 30.50 14.67 -36.74
C HIS A 228 29.97 15.89 -35.97
N GLN A 229 30.89 16.65 -35.37
CA GLN A 229 30.65 18.04 -34.99
C GLN A 229 30.51 18.89 -36.26
N LYS A 230 29.36 19.57 -36.41
CA LYS A 230 29.22 20.73 -37.29
C LYS A 230 28.87 21.94 -36.44
N SER A 231 29.81 22.87 -36.38
CA SER A 231 29.59 24.25 -35.99
C SER A 231 28.70 24.94 -37.02
N LEU A 232 27.73 25.74 -36.55
CA LEU A 232 27.02 26.71 -37.38
C LEU A 232 27.21 28.11 -36.78
N PRO A 233 27.40 29.14 -37.62
CA PRO A 233 27.78 30.47 -37.18
C PRO A 233 26.60 31.35 -36.77
N PHE A 234 26.91 32.27 -35.86
CA PHE A 234 26.18 33.51 -35.56
C PHE A 234 26.04 34.39 -36.81
N VAL A 235 24.83 34.88 -37.08
CA VAL A 235 24.59 36.11 -37.87
C VAL A 235 23.38 36.83 -37.28
N CYS A 236 23.62 38.13 -36.98
CA CYS A 236 22.77 39.28 -36.62
C CYS A 236 21.30 39.06 -36.23
#